data_AF-A0A2T6A225-F1
#
_entry.id   AF-A0A2T6A225-F1
#
_cell.length_a   1.000
_cell.length_b   1.000
_cell.length_c   1.000
_cell.angle_alpha   90.00
_cell.angle_beta   90.00
_cell.angle_gamma   90.00
#
_symmetry.space_group_name_H-M   'P 1'
#
loop_
_entity.id
_entity.type
_entity.pdbx_description
1 polymer ?
#
loop_
_entity_poly.entity_id
_entity_poly.type
_entity_poly.pdbx_seq_one_letter_code
_entity_poly.pdbx_strand_id
1 'polypeptide(L)' 'QMALSPTITIPEWAEEQARARARSLGWDYYVMRSNWLAFAHDAAAKGNPPKNVGAAFVAYCKKQENLRG' A
#
# COMPACT_ATOMS: atom_id res chain seq x y z
N GLN A 1 -5.18 15.67 23.02
CA GLN A 1 -5.26 16.03 21.59
C GLN A 1 -4.78 14.83 20.78
N MET A 2 -5.71 14.00 20.29
CA MET A 2 -5.37 12.86 19.43
C MET A 2 -5.21 13.41 18.01
N ALA A 3 -3.97 13.57 17.56
CA ALA A 3 -3.71 13.83 16.15
C ALA A 3 -4.19 12.60 15.38
N LEU A 4 -5.38 12.68 14.78
CA LEU A 4 -5.87 11.69 13.82
C LEU A 4 -4.85 11.71 12.69
N SER A 5 -3.95 10.73 12.67
CA SER A 5 -3.09 10.48 11.52
C SER A 5 -4.00 10.47 10.31
N PRO A 6 -3.68 11.18 9.21
CA PRO A 6 -4.50 11.14 8.01
C PRO A 6 -4.67 9.67 7.66
N THR A 7 -5.88 9.16 7.83
CA THR A 7 -6.15 7.74 7.62
C THR A 7 -6.06 7.58 6.11
N ILE A 8 -4.92 7.07 5.65
CA ILE A 8 -4.70 6.76 4.25
C ILE A 8 -5.64 5.60 3.93
N THR A 9 -6.85 5.94 3.49
CA THR A 9 -7.86 4.97 3.11
C THR A 9 -7.54 4.46 1.71
N ILE A 10 -7.21 3.18 1.64
CA ILE A 10 -7.04 2.48 0.37
C ILE A 10 -8.45 2.15 -0.16
N PRO A 11 -8.79 2.56 -1.38
CA PRO A 11 -10.10 2.25 -1.95
C PRO A 11 -10.23 0.74 -2.21
N GLU A 12 -11.45 0.23 -2.13
CA GLU A 12 -11.75 -1.21 -2.22
C GLU A 12 -11.17 -1.88 -3.48
N TRP A 13 -11.37 -1.25 -4.65
CA TRP A 13 -10.83 -1.73 -5.94
C TRP A 13 -9.29 -1.89 -5.93
N ALA A 14 -8.57 -1.12 -5.11
CA ALA A 14 -7.13 -1.22 -4.95
C ALA A 14 -6.75 -2.31 -3.96
N GLU A 15 -7.53 -2.50 -2.88
CA GLU A 15 -7.35 -3.62 -1.96
C GLU A 15 -7.56 -4.97 -2.67
N GLU A 16 -8.57 -5.09 -3.52
CA GLU A 16 -8.82 -6.31 -4.29
C GLU A 16 -7.66 -6.66 -5.23
N GLN A 17 -7.17 -5.68 -5.99
CA GLN A 17 -6.00 -5.88 -6.86
C GLN A 17 -4.74 -6.23 -6.08
N ALA A 18 -4.53 -5.59 -4.93
CA ALA A 18 -3.41 -5.88 -4.06
C ALA A 18 -3.50 -7.29 -3.45
N ARG A 19 -4.68 -7.74 -3.01
CA ARG A 19 -4.90 -9.11 -2.51
C ARG A 19 -4.62 -10.15 -3.59
N ALA A 20 -5.11 -9.92 -4.81
CA ALA A 20 -4.86 -10.81 -5.93
C ALA A 20 -3.35 -10.91 -6.25
N ARG A 21 -2.63 -9.77 -6.22
CA ARG A 21 -1.18 -9.73 -6.41
C ARG A 21 -0.42 -10.39 -5.28
N ALA A 22 -0.77 -10.09 -4.03
CA ALA A 22 -0.13 -10.68 -2.86
C ALA A 22 -0.23 -12.21 -2.93
N ARG A 23 -1.43 -12.75 -3.18
CA ARG A 23 -1.64 -14.20 -3.36
C ARG A 23 -0.82 -14.79 -4.50
N SER A 24 -0.73 -14.09 -5.64
CA SER A 24 0.05 -14.57 -6.80
C SER A 24 1.54 -14.62 -6.50
N LEU A 25 2.07 -13.66 -5.73
CA LEU A 25 3.48 -13.54 -5.39
C LEU A 25 3.85 -14.30 -4.09
N GLY A 26 2.87 -14.91 -3.40
CA GLY A 26 3.05 -15.55 -2.10
C GLY A 26 3.22 -14.60 -0.92
N TRP A 27 2.88 -13.32 -1.09
CA TRP A 27 2.88 -12.34 -0.03
C TRP A 27 1.62 -12.42 0.84
N ASP A 28 1.79 -12.11 2.12
CA ASP A 28 0.69 -11.73 2.99
C ASP A 28 0.22 -10.30 2.64
N TYR A 29 -1.06 -10.18 2.34
CA TYR A 29 -1.68 -8.91 1.97
C TYR A 29 -1.54 -7.83 3.06
N TYR A 30 -1.71 -8.19 4.33
CA TYR A 30 -1.63 -7.25 5.45
C TYR A 30 -0.21 -6.76 5.67
N VAL A 31 0.80 -7.62 5.43
CA VAL A 31 2.21 -7.21 5.42
C VAL A 31 2.46 -6.20 4.30
N MET A 32 1.99 -6.51 3.09
CA MET A 32 2.17 -5.63 1.93
C MET A 32 1.47 -4.28 2.10
N ARG A 33 0.26 -4.29 2.68
CA ARG A 33 -0.51 -3.09 3.05
C ARG A 33 0.22 -2.26 4.10
N SER A 34 0.77 -2.89 5.13
CA SER A 34 1.47 -2.19 6.22
C SER A 34 2.76 -1.55 5.73
N ASN A 35 3.55 -2.26 4.91
CA ASN A 35 4.76 -1.71 4.29
C ASN A 35 4.44 -0.52 3.38
N TRP A 36 3.36 -0.62 2.59
CA TRP A 36 2.92 0.49 1.76
C TRP A 36 2.49 1.71 2.59
N LEU A 37 1.70 1.50 3.64
CA LEU A 37 1.25 2.60 4.50
C LEU A 37 2.45 3.31 5.15
N ALA A 38 3.44 2.56 5.64
CA ALA A 38 4.67 3.15 6.18
C ALA A 38 5.40 4.02 5.13
N PHE A 39 5.54 3.52 3.90
CA PHE A 39 6.12 4.29 2.80
C PHE A 39 5.29 5.54 2.47
N ALA A 40 3.96 5.43 2.41
CA ALA A 40 3.07 6.54 2.09
C ALA A 40 3.10 7.62 3.18
N HIS A 41 3.21 7.23 4.45
CA HIS A 41 3.39 8.15 5.57
C HIS A 41 4.74 8.88 5.49
N ASP A 42 5.84 8.18 5.20
CA ASP A 42 7.16 8.78 5.03
C ASP A 42 7.21 9.74 3.83
N ALA A 43 6.61 9.35 2.70
CA ALA A 43 6.50 10.19 1.52
C ALA A 43 5.67 11.46 1.79
N ALA A 44 4.57 11.34 2.55
CA ALA A 44 3.77 12.48 2.98
C ALA A 44 4.55 13.41 3.94
N ALA A 45 5.31 12.85 4.88
CA ALA A 45 6.17 13.63 5.79
C ALA A 45 7.26 14.40 5.03
N LYS A 46 7.74 13.87 3.90
CA LYS A 46 8.70 14.52 2.99
C LYS A 46 8.05 15.55 2.04
N GLY A 47 6.76 15.83 2.17
CA GLY A 47 6.04 16.77 1.32
C GLY A 47 5.62 16.23 -0.05
N ASN A 48 5.68 14.90 -0.26
CA ASN A 48 5.24 14.23 -1.48
C ASN A 48 4.14 13.20 -1.20
N PRO A 49 2.97 13.62 -0.71
CA PRO A 49 1.87 12.70 -0.45
C PRO A 49 1.34 12.09 -1.77
N PRO A 50 0.93 10.81 -1.77
CA PRO A 50 0.37 10.19 -2.97
C PRO A 50 -0.95 10.87 -3.37
N LYS A 51 -0.98 11.44 -4.58
CA LYS A 51 -2.19 12.08 -5.15
C LYS A 51 -3.37 11.12 -5.29
N ASN A 52 -3.09 9.84 -5.53
CA ASN A 52 -4.09 8.78 -5.57
C ASN A 52 -3.55 7.56 -4.82
N VAL A 53 -4.05 7.38 -3.60
CA VAL A 53 -3.64 6.31 -2.68
C VAL A 53 -3.84 4.93 -3.31
N GLY A 54 -4.97 4.69 -3.97
CA GLY A 54 -5.28 3.39 -4.57
C GLY A 54 -4.35 3.04 -5.73
N ALA A 55 -4.15 3.98 -6.65
CA ALA A 55 -3.25 3.78 -7.78
C ALA A 55 -1.80 3.59 -7.33
N ALA A 56 -1.35 4.38 -6.36
CA ALA A 56 -0.01 4.26 -5.78
C ALA A 56 0.18 2.92 -5.05
N PHE A 57 -0.83 2.46 -4.31
CA PHE A 57 -0.80 1.16 -3.66
C PHE A 57 -0.71 0.02 -4.67
N VAL A 58 -1.57 0.01 -5.69
CA VAL A 58 -1.54 -1.04 -6.72
C VAL A 58 -0.21 -1.04 -7.47
N ALA A 59 0.37 0.13 -7.74
CA ALA A 59 1.70 0.24 -8.34
C ALA A 59 2.80 -0.31 -7.41
N TYR A 60 2.73 -0.03 -6.11
CA TYR A 60 3.63 -0.63 -5.11
C TYR A 60 3.52 -2.15 -5.09
N CYS A 61 2.29 -2.69 -5.11
CA CYS A 61 2.01 -4.13 -5.15
C CYS A 61 2.60 -4.80 -6.40
N LYS A 62 2.53 -4.14 -7.55
CA LYS A 62 3.09 -4.64 -8.82
C LYS A 62 4.61 -4.66 -8.84
N LYS A 63 5.28 -3.87 -8.00
CA LYS A 63 6.74 -3.79 -7.89
C LYS A 63 7.33 -4.79 -6.91
N GLN A 64 6.51 -5.48 -6.10
CA GLN A 64 7.01 -6.46 -5.14
C GLN A 64 7.54 -7.70 -5.87
N GLU A 65 8.64 -8.24 -5.35
CA GLU A 65 9.26 -9.44 -5.88
C GLU A 65 8.42 -10.68 -5.56
N ASN A 66 8.56 -11.73 -6.39
CA ASN A 66 7.89 -13.00 -6.14
C ASN A 66 8.63 -13.74 -5.01
N LEU A 67 7.95 -13.98 -3.88
CA LEU A 67 8.51 -14.76 -2.77
C LEU A 67 8.34 -16.26 -2.96
N ARG A 68 7.54 -16.68 -3.95
CA ARG A 68 7.47 -18.07 -4.42
C ARG A 68 8.58 -18.30 -5.44
N GLY A 69 9.81 -18.30 -4.94
CA GLY A 69 10.97 -18.91 -5.62
C GLY A 69 10.85 -20.42 -5.60
#